data_AF-A0A0D6KIF1-F1
#
_entry.id   AF-A0A0D6KIF1-F1
#
_cell.length_a   1.000
_cell.length_b   1.000
_cell.length_c   1.000
_cell.angle_alpha   90.00
_cell.angle_beta   90.00
_cell.angle_gamma   90.00
#
_symmetry.space_group_name_H-M   'P 1'
#
loop_
_entity.id
_entity.type
_entity.pdbx_description
1 polymer ?
#
loop_
_entity_poly.entity_id
_entity_poly.type
_entity_poly.pdbx_seq_one_letter_code
_entity_poly.pdbx_strand_id
1 'polypeptide(L)'
;MAEVLAEPQFQIFTHIKTGAKVGRIYFPALFLAEFHATVYQWLQRQEIIFDKQDIKQYGDGSFRLYFRSANSLETEYFRLVKPLTVHESKTSGLF
;
A
#
# COMPACT_ATOMS: atom_id res chain seq x y z
N MET A 1 -22.08 7.47 9.08
CA MET A 1 -20.98 6.70 9.71
C MET A 1 -19.99 6.40 8.60
N ALA A 2 -18.73 6.80 8.73
CA ALA A 2 -17.75 6.59 7.66
C ALA A 2 -17.39 5.11 7.62
N GLU A 3 -17.46 4.48 6.44
CA GLU A 3 -16.90 3.16 6.22
C GLU A 3 -15.41 3.23 6.56
N VAL A 4 -15.01 2.54 7.62
CA VAL A 4 -13.60 2.43 7.97
C VAL A 4 -12.99 1.45 7.00
N LEU A 5 -12.18 1.96 6.06
CA LEU A 5 -11.47 1.12 5.12
C LEU A 5 -10.50 0.22 5.87
N ALA A 6 -10.73 -1.09 5.80
CA ALA A 6 -9.86 -2.09 6.42
C ALA A 6 -8.64 -2.40 5.55
N GLU A 7 -8.75 -2.21 4.23
CA GLU A 7 -7.72 -2.62 3.27
C GLU A 7 -7.05 -1.42 2.58
N PRO A 8 -5.79 -1.56 2.11
CA PRO A 8 -5.14 -0.56 1.30
C PRO A 8 -5.85 -0.35 -0.03
N GLN A 9 -5.98 0.91 -0.46
CA GLN A 9 -6.56 1.22 -1.77
C GLN A 9 -5.46 1.54 -2.79
N PHE A 10 -5.33 0.69 -3.79
CA PHE A 10 -4.34 0.83 -4.86
C PHE A 10 -4.93 1.39 -6.15
N GLN A 11 -4.21 2.33 -6.76
CA GLN A 11 -4.54 2.93 -8.06
C GLN A 11 -3.27 3.21 -8.86
N ILE A 12 -3.40 3.24 -10.19
CA ILE A 12 -2.30 3.59 -11.10
C ILE A 12 -2.69 4.83 -11.89
N PHE A 13 -1.80 5.82 -11.88
CA PHE A 13 -1.89 7.02 -12.68
C PHE A 13 -0.91 6.91 -13.84
N THR A 14 -1.38 7.17 -15.06
CA THR A 14 -0.53 7.22 -16.24
C THR A 14 -0.42 8.67 -16.71
N HIS A 15 0.81 9.17 -16.81
CA HIS A 15 1.05 10.50 -17.32
C HIS A 15 0.73 10.56 -18.81
N ILE A 16 -0.22 11.42 -19.18
CA ILE A 16 -0.82 11.46 -20.53
C ILE A 16 0.17 11.70 -21.67
N LYS A 17 1.29 12.40 -21.42
CA LYS A 17 2.27 12.76 -22.46
C LYS A 17 3.46 11.80 -22.55
N THR A 18 3.87 11.23 -21.43
CA THR A 18 5.11 10.43 -21.35
C THR A 18 4.85 8.95 -21.17
N GLY A 19 3.60 8.56 -20.89
CA GLY A 19 3.24 7.18 -20.54
C GLY A 19 3.79 6.72 -19.19
N ALA A 20 4.51 7.58 -18.45
CA ALA A 20 5.09 7.24 -17.17
C ALA A 20 3.97 6.89 -16.17
N LYS A 21 4.12 5.75 -15.49
CA LYS A 21 3.14 5.26 -14.52
C LYS A 21 3.59 5.58 -13.09
N VAL A 22 2.63 5.94 -12.26
CA VAL A 22 2.81 6.18 -10.82
C VAL A 22 1.76 5.37 -10.06
N GLY A 23 2.21 4.56 -9.11
CA GLY A 23 1.34 3.85 -8.18
C GLY A 23 0.92 4.78 -7.05
N ARG A 24 -0.33 4.64 -6.60
CA ARG A 24 -0.86 5.33 -5.44
C ARG A 24 -1.48 4.30 -4.51
N ILE A 25 -1.02 4.27 -3.27
CA ILE A 25 -1.62 3.43 -2.23
C ILE A 25 -2.06 4.32 -1.09
N TYR A 26 -3.32 4.20 -0.69
CA TYR A 26 -3.79 4.70 0.60
C TYR A 26 -3.73 3.57 1.62
N PHE A 27 -3.04 3.82 2.74
CA PHE A 27 -2.89 2.89 3.86
C PHE A 27 -3.74 3.38 5.04
N PRO A 28 -4.86 2.70 5.35
CA PRO A 28 -5.69 3.04 6.50
C PRO A 28 -4.94 2.85 7.82
N ALA A 29 -5.29 3.65 8.82
CA ALA A 29 -4.65 3.58 10.15
C ALA A 29 -4.81 2.20 10.82
N LEU A 30 -6.00 1.59 10.72
CA LEU A 30 -6.24 0.25 11.29
C LEU A 30 -5.36 -0.81 10.65
N PHE A 31 -5.25 -0.80 9.32
CA PHE A 31 -4.38 -1.71 8.58
C PHE A 31 -2.91 -1.53 9.01
N LEU A 32 -2.47 -0.28 9.16
CA LEU A 32 -1.11 0.01 9.61
C LEU A 32 -0.86 -0.45 11.05
N ALA A 33 -1.85 -0.40 11.94
CA ALA A 33 -1.71 -0.88 13.30
C ALA A 33 -1.37 -2.38 13.36
N GLU A 34 -1.92 -3.18 12.45
CA GLU A 34 -1.70 -4.63 12.38
C GLU A 34 -0.47 -5.00 11.54
N PHE A 35 -0.26 -4.32 10.41
CA PHE A 35 0.72 -4.72 9.40
C PHE A 35 1.90 -3.75 9.26
N HIS A 36 2.16 -2.91 10.26
CA HIS A 36 3.23 -1.91 10.25
C HIS A 36 4.57 -2.48 9.78
N ALA A 37 5.01 -3.61 10.35
CA ALA A 37 6.29 -4.23 10.01
C ALA A 37 6.37 -4.65 8.54
N THR A 38 5.29 -5.26 8.01
CA THR A 38 5.22 -5.69 6.61
C THR A 38 5.24 -4.50 5.66
N VAL A 39 4.47 -3.45 5.95
CA VAL A 39 4.46 -2.21 5.15
C VAL A 39 5.83 -1.56 5.19
N TYR A 40 6.45 -1.45 6.37
CA TYR A 40 7.77 -0.85 6.53
C TYR A 40 8.84 -1.62 5.74
N GLN A 41 8.87 -2.95 5.83
CA GLN A 41 9.78 -3.79 5.04
C GLN A 41 9.55 -3.62 3.53
N TRP A 42 8.29 -3.54 3.10
CA TRP A 42 7.97 -3.31 1.70
C TRP A 42 8.47 -1.94 1.21
N LEU A 43 8.33 -0.88 2.02
CA LEU A 43 8.84 0.46 1.72
C LEU A 43 10.37 0.55 1.63
N GLN A 44 11.09 -0.34 2.31
CA GLN A 44 12.57 -0.37 2.26
C GLN A 44 13.14 -1.05 1.01
N ARG A 45 12.29 -1.68 0.19
CA ARG A 45 12.74 -2.36 -1.02
C ARG A 45 13.22 -1.37 -2.07
N GLN A 46 14.35 -1.68 -2.70
CA GLN A 46 14.95 -0.83 -3.74
C GLN A 46 14.05 -0.65 -4.96
N GLU A 47 13.10 -1.56 -5.18
CA GLU A 47 12.14 -1.45 -6.28
C GLU A 47 11.04 -0.42 -6.02
N ILE A 48 10.87 0.05 -4.78
CA ILE A 48 9.85 1.03 -4.41
C ILE A 48 10.52 2.40 -4.29
N ILE A 49 10.34 3.23 -5.32
CA ILE A 49 11.01 4.52 -5.46
C ILE A 49 10.02 5.64 -5.14
N PHE A 50 10.31 6.42 -4.11
CA PHE A 50 9.52 7.58 -3.66
C PHE A 50 10.39 8.56 -2.87
N ASP A 51 9.95 9.81 -2.81
CA ASP A 51 10.57 10.88 -2.03
C ASP A 51 9.64 11.35 -0.91
N LYS A 52 10.13 12.24 -0.02
CA LYS A 52 9.32 12.78 1.09
C LYS A 52 8.02 13.44 0.62
N GLN A 53 8.05 14.11 -0.52
CA GLN A 53 6.89 14.79 -1.12
C GLN A 53 5.82 13.81 -1.63
N ASP A 54 6.19 12.56 -1.86
CA ASP A 54 5.29 11.52 -2.36
C ASP A 54 4.47 10.89 -1.22
N ILE A 55 4.70 11.31 0.03
CA ILE A 55 3.95 10.86 1.20
C ILE A 55 3.03 11.98 1.67
N LYS A 56 1.74 11.66 1.77
CA LYS A 56 0.73 12.51 2.42
C LYS A 56 0.19 11.80 3.66
N GLN A 57 0.60 12.28 4.83
CA GLN A 57 0.10 11.81 6.12
C GLN A 57 -1.23 12.50 6.47
N TYR A 58 -2.10 11.78 7.18
CA TYR A 58 -3.36 12.30 7.71
C TYR A 58 -3.35 12.22 9.24
N GLY A 59 -4.19 13.05 9.88
CA GLY A 59 -4.20 13.19 11.35
C GLY A 59 -4.66 11.96 12.13
N ASP A 60 -5.23 10.96 11.45
CA ASP A 60 -5.67 9.68 12.01
C ASP A 60 -4.56 8.61 12.01
N GLY A 61 -3.35 8.95 11.54
CA GLY A 61 -2.24 8.01 11.41
C GLY A 61 -2.25 7.21 10.10
N SER A 62 -3.25 7.41 9.24
CA SER A 62 -3.22 6.89 7.88
C SER A 62 -2.25 7.71 7.01
N PHE A 63 -1.80 7.11 5.91
CA PHE A 63 -1.05 7.88 4.92
C PHE A 63 -1.33 7.40 3.50
N ARG A 64 -1.01 8.28 2.55
CA ARG A 64 -1.03 7.99 1.12
C ARG A 64 0.37 8.08 0.58
N LEU A 65 0.76 7.07 -0.18
CA LEU A 65 2.03 7.00 -0.88
C LEU A 65 1.79 7.11 -2.38
N TYR A 66 2.63 7.90 -3.03
CA TYR A 66 2.88 7.83 -4.47
C TYR A 66 4.23 7.15 -4.67
N PHE A 67 4.33 6.20 -5.58
CA PHE A 67 5.58 5.49 -5.80
C PHE A 67 5.75 5.10 -7.27
N ARG A 68 7.01 4.89 -7.63
CA ARG A 68 7.44 4.37 -8.91
C ARG A 68 8.14 3.03 -8.68
N SER A 69 8.18 2.21 -9.71
CA SER A 69 8.96 0.97 -9.70
C SER A 69 9.49 0.68 -11.10
N ALA A 70 10.63 0.00 -11.16
CA ALA A 70 11.11 -0.62 -12.39
C ALA A 70 10.26 -1.85 -12.79
N ASN A 71 9.60 -2.46 -11.80
CA ASN A 71 8.64 -3.55 -12.01
C ASN A 71 7.23 -3.01 -12.29
N SER A 72 6.32 -3.91 -12.65
CA SER A 72 4.88 -3.57 -12.69
C SER A 72 4.41 -3.14 -11.29
N LEU A 73 3.70 -2.01 -11.25
CA LEU A 73 3.15 -1.45 -10.00
C LEU A 73 2.14 -2.42 -9.36
N GLU A 74 1.36 -3.13 -10.18
CA GLU A 74 0.46 -4.19 -9.75
C GLU A 74 1.23 -5.31 -9.06
N THR A 75 2.36 -5.75 -9.64
CA THR A 75 3.19 -6.81 -9.05
C THR A 75 3.70 -6.42 -7.68
N GLU A 76 4.15 -5.17 -7.52
CA GLU A 76 4.63 -4.67 -6.24
C GLU A 76 3.51 -4.54 -5.20
N TYR A 77 2.32 -4.10 -5.62
CA TYR A 77 1.15 -4.10 -4.76
C TYR A 77 0.73 -5.52 -4.33
N PHE A 78 0.68 -6.47 -5.25
CA PHE A 78 0.34 -7.86 -4.91
C PHE A 78 1.35 -8.50 -3.97
N ARG A 79 2.64 -8.17 -4.09
CA ARG A 79 3.67 -8.61 -3.13
C ARG A 79 3.44 -8.06 -1.72
N LEU A 80 2.93 -6.84 -1.60
CA LEU A 80 2.55 -6.26 -0.31
C LEU A 80 1.37 -7.01 0.33
N VAL A 81 0.30 -7.27 -0.44
CA VAL A 81 -0.95 -7.83 0.13
C VAL A 81 -0.99 -9.35 0.21
N LYS A 82 -0.20 -10.08 -0.60
CA LYS A 82 -0.21 -11.55 -0.63
C LYS A 82 0.14 -12.23 0.71
N PRO A 83 1.12 -11.75 1.50
CA PRO A 83 1.36 -12.30 2.84
C PRO A 83 0.18 -12.04 3.79
N LEU A 84 -0.60 -10.99 3.54
CA LEU A 84 -1.64 -10.51 4.43
C LEU A 84 -2.95 -11.30 4.27
N THR A 85 -3.28 -11.70 3.03
CA THR A 85 -4.43 -12.57 2.75
C THR A 85 -4.28 -14.00 3.29
N VAL A 86 -3.03 -14.44 3.51
CA VAL A 86 -2.75 -15.76 4.15
C VAL A 86 -2.98 -15.72 5.66
N HIS A 87 -2.84 -14.55 6.30
CA HIS A 87 -3.09 -14.39 7.74
C HIS A 87 -4.59 -14.40 8.08
N GLU A 88 -5.46 -13.82 7.25
CA GLU A 88 -6.92 -13.89 7.48
C GLU A 88 -7.47 -15.33 7.40
N SER A 89 -6.88 -16.18 6.54
CA SER A 89 -7.32 -17.57 6.38
C SER A 89 -7.04 -18.46 7.60
N LYS A 90 -6.15 -18.04 8.51
CA LYS A 90 -5.81 -18.79 9.73
C LYS A 90 -6.65 -18.41 10.95
N THR A 91 -7.30 -17.25 10.95
CA THR A 91 -8.09 -16.77 12.10
C THR A 91 -9.56 -17.19 11.98
N SER A 92 -10.04 -17.53 10.79
CA SER A 92 -11.44 -17.94 10.53
C SER A 92 -11.73 -19.44 10.75
N GLY A 93 -10.78 -20.20 11.31
CA GLY A 93 -10.85 -21.66 11.45
C GLY A 93 -10.94 -22.20 12.87
N LEU A 94 -11.32 -21.38 13.86
CA LEU A 94 -11.50 -21.81 15.25
C LEU A 94 -12.82 -21.29 15.82
N PHE A 95 -13.93 -21.91 15.42
CA PHE A 95 -15.16 -22.00 16.20
C PHE A 95 -15.85 -23.33 15.91
#